data_AF-A0A1Q7QLD1-F1
#
_entry.id   AF-A0A1Q7QLD1-F1
#
_cell.length_a   1.000
_cell.length_b   1.000
_cell.length_c   1.000
_cell.angle_alpha   90.00
_cell.angle_beta   90.00
_cell.angle_gamma   90.00
#
_symmetry.space_group_name_H-M   'P 1'
#
loop_
_entity.id
_entity.type
_entity.pdbx_description
1 polymer ?
#
loop_
_entity_poly.entity_id
_entity_poly.type
_entity_poly.pdbx_seq_one_letter_code
_entity_poly.pdbx_strand_id
1 'polypeptide(L)'
;MVDSYRDRRTSFRFSVNPRGVQKDVLEYDDNKGEDLNWDAVWEVATSVDSTGWTAEYRIPFSQLRFGSVPSGVERVWGFQVMRDVARRNERDSWSPWKQLRVVSS
;
A
#
# COMPACT_ATOMS: atom_id res chain seq x y z
N MET A 1 -0.96 0.65 -0.51
CA MET A 1 -0.75 1.15 0.87
C MET A 1 -2.05 1.78 1.34
N VAL A 2 -2.45 1.47 2.56
CA VAL A 2 -3.68 1.98 3.19
C VAL A 2 -3.31 2.60 4.53
N ASP A 3 -3.60 3.88 4.71
CA ASP A 3 -3.52 4.58 6.00
C ASP A 3 -4.95 4.72 6.54
N SER A 4 -5.39 3.68 7.25
CA SER A 4 -6.74 3.59 7.83
C SER A 4 -6.91 4.38 9.13
N TYR A 5 -5.82 4.90 9.70
CA TYR A 5 -5.82 5.81 10.84
C TYR A 5 -5.89 7.28 10.40
N ARG A 6 -5.49 7.58 9.15
CA ARG A 6 -5.29 8.92 8.59
C ARG A 6 -4.28 9.75 9.39
N ASP A 7 -3.32 9.09 10.01
CA ASP A 7 -2.30 9.73 10.87
C ASP A 7 -1.02 10.09 10.11
N ARG A 8 -0.89 9.63 8.84
CA ARG A 8 0.30 9.75 7.98
C ARG A 8 1.55 9.04 8.50
N ARG A 9 1.43 8.27 9.59
CA ARG A 9 2.50 7.57 10.28
C ARG A 9 2.41 6.07 10.13
N THR A 10 1.18 5.56 10.01
CA THR A 10 0.85 4.13 9.98
C THR A 10 0.31 3.76 8.61
N SER A 11 0.80 2.66 8.05
CA SER A 11 0.45 2.25 6.69
C SER A 11 0.46 0.74 6.56
N PHE A 12 -0.62 0.17 6.01
CA PHE A 12 -0.74 -1.24 5.68
C PHE A 12 -0.42 -1.43 4.20
N ARG A 13 0.65 -2.17 3.90
CA ARG A 13 1.11 -2.40 2.53
C ARG A 13 0.90 -3.84 2.14
N PHE A 14 0.02 -4.05 1.16
CA PHE A 14 -0.21 -5.32 0.48
C PHE A 14 0.48 -5.27 -0.88
N SER A 15 1.34 -6.25 -1.15
CA SER A 15 2.14 -6.32 -2.37
C SER A 15 1.97 -7.69 -3.02
N VAL A 16 1.86 -7.68 -4.35
CA VAL A 16 1.81 -8.91 -5.15
C VAL A 16 2.74 -8.79 -6.35
N ASN A 17 3.28 -9.92 -6.81
CA ASN A 17 3.92 -10.02 -8.12
C ASN A 17 2.96 -10.66 -9.16
N PRO A 18 3.30 -10.66 -10.46
CA PRO A 18 2.44 -11.24 -11.50
C PRO A 18 2.16 -12.75 -11.34
N ARG A 19 2.90 -13.45 -10.48
CA ARG A 19 2.74 -14.87 -10.17
C ARG A 19 1.85 -15.11 -8.95
N GLY A 20 1.25 -14.06 -8.38
CA GLY A 20 0.38 -14.16 -7.21
C GLY A 20 1.11 -14.32 -5.88
N VAL A 21 2.45 -14.13 -5.84
CA VAL A 21 3.18 -14.18 -4.57
C VAL A 21 2.82 -12.96 -3.74
N GLN A 22 2.32 -13.18 -2.53
CA GLN A 22 1.87 -12.16 -1.60
C GLN A 22 2.99 -11.73 -0.64
N LYS A 23 2.96 -10.45 -0.28
CA LYS A 23 3.72 -9.89 0.84
C LYS A 23 2.89 -8.79 1.49
N ASP A 24 2.82 -8.81 2.82
CA ASP A 24 2.28 -7.73 3.63
C ASP A 24 3.36 -7.12 4.52
N VAL A 25 3.16 -5.84 4.84
CA VAL A 25 4.01 -5.07 5.74
C VAL A 25 3.15 -4.08 6.49
N LEU A 26 3.34 -4.00 7.81
CA LEU A 26 2.88 -2.87 8.61
C LEU A 26 4.01 -1.85 8.74
N GLU A 27 3.83 -0.66 8.18
CA GLU A 27 4.70 0.49 8.37
C GLU A 27 4.20 1.33 9.55
N TYR A 28 5.13 1.82 10.36
CA TYR A 28 4.83 2.72 11.49
C TYR A 28 5.91 3.80 11.66
N ASP A 29 5.63 4.77 12.52
CA ASP A 29 6.52 5.90 12.86
C ASP A 29 7.05 6.67 11.65
N ASP A 30 6.16 7.08 10.74
CA ASP A 30 6.51 7.84 9.52
C ASP A 30 7.51 7.09 8.64
N ASN A 31 7.27 5.79 8.41
CA ASN A 31 8.10 4.92 7.57
C ASN A 31 9.54 4.73 8.11
N LYS A 32 9.75 4.92 9.42
CA LYS A 32 11.02 4.61 10.12
C LYS A 32 11.08 3.18 10.64
N GLY A 33 9.93 2.52 10.77
CA GLY A 33 9.81 1.13 11.19
C GLY A 33 8.92 0.34 10.24
N GLU A 34 9.28 -0.91 10.01
CA GLU A 34 8.48 -1.90 9.28
C GLU A 34 8.38 -3.17 10.12
N ASP A 35 7.17 -3.72 10.23
CA ASP A 35 6.94 -5.08 10.69
C ASP A 35 6.67 -5.96 9.47
N LEU A 36 7.70 -6.72 9.09
CA LEU A 36 7.65 -7.69 7.99
C LEU A 36 7.01 -9.02 8.41
N ASN A 37 6.74 -9.21 9.71
CA ASN A 37 6.08 -10.41 10.24
C ASN A 37 4.58 -10.18 10.46
N TRP A 38 4.06 -8.99 10.13
CA TRP A 38 2.64 -8.73 10.17
C TRP A 38 1.93 -9.52 9.07
N ASP A 39 1.37 -10.67 9.44
CA ASP A 39 0.77 -11.67 8.56
C ASP A 39 -0.75 -11.47 8.47
N ALA A 40 -1.20 -10.72 7.47
CA ALA A 40 -2.61 -10.39 7.30
C ALA A 40 -3.34 -11.48 6.50
N VAL A 41 -4.62 -11.72 6.81
CA VAL A 41 -5.46 -12.62 6.02
C VAL A 41 -6.17 -11.83 4.92
N TRP A 42 -5.63 -11.90 3.69
CA TRP A 42 -6.18 -11.26 2.50
C TRP A 42 -6.05 -12.17 1.27
N GLU A 43 -6.77 -11.84 0.20
CA GLU A 43 -6.78 -12.63 -1.03
C GLU A 43 -6.36 -11.77 -2.23
N VAL A 44 -5.72 -12.40 -3.20
CA VAL A 44 -5.38 -11.78 -4.48
C VAL A 44 -5.55 -12.77 -5.63
N ALA A 45 -6.09 -12.29 -6.74
CA ALA A 45 -6.09 -12.99 -8.01
C ALA A 45 -5.22 -12.22 -9.01
N THR A 46 -4.35 -12.92 -9.73
CA THR A 46 -3.48 -12.32 -10.75
C THR A 46 -3.71 -12.98 -12.11
N SER A 47 -3.71 -12.19 -13.17
CA SER A 47 -3.79 -12.68 -14.55
C SER A 47 -2.73 -12.00 -15.41
N VAL A 48 -2.14 -12.75 -16.34
CA VAL A 48 -1.15 -12.26 -17.32
C VAL A 48 -1.71 -12.51 -18.70
N ASP A 49 -1.68 -11.48 -19.55
CA ASP A 49 -2.11 -11.54 -20.94
C ASP A 49 -1.11 -10.81 -21.87
N SER A 50 -1.47 -10.67 -23.15
CA SER A 50 -0.60 -10.03 -24.15
C SER A 50 -0.35 -8.54 -23.91
N THR A 51 -1.17 -7.88 -23.09
CA THR A 51 -1.09 -6.44 -22.79
C THR A 51 -0.37 -6.16 -21.48
N GLY A 52 -0.27 -7.15 -20.58
CA GLY A 52 0.43 -7.02 -19.32
C GLY A 52 -0.09 -7.98 -18.26
N TRP A 53 -0.27 -7.46 -17.05
CA TRP A 53 -0.81 -8.25 -15.95
C TRP A 53 -1.67 -7.38 -15.03
N THR A 54 -2.70 -8.03 -14.48
CA THR A 54 -3.70 -7.45 -13.58
C THR A 54 -3.65 -8.16 -12.23
N ALA A 55 -3.93 -7.42 -11.16
CA ALA A 55 -4.16 -7.97 -9.83
C ALA A 55 -5.45 -7.42 -9.25
N GLU A 56 -6.26 -8.31 -8.69
CA GLU A 56 -7.49 -7.99 -7.98
C GLU A 56 -7.31 -8.37 -6.51
N TYR A 57 -7.47 -7.39 -5.61
CA TYR A 57 -7.24 -7.54 -4.17
C TYR A 57 -8.56 -7.59 -3.41
N ARG A 58 -8.68 -8.53 -2.49
CA ARG A 58 -9.75 -8.56 -1.48
C ARG A 58 -9.11 -8.45 -0.10
N ILE A 59 -9.27 -7.29 0.52
CA ILE A 59 -8.73 -6.97 1.84
C ILE A 59 -9.91 -6.81 2.81
N PRO A 60 -10.12 -7.77 3.74
CA PRO A 60 -11.14 -7.63 4.76
C PRO A 60 -10.83 -6.43 5.68
N PHE A 61 -11.84 -5.63 6.02
CA PHE A 61 -11.66 -4.49 6.92
C PHE A 61 -11.20 -4.91 8.32
N SER A 62 -11.43 -6.17 8.72
CA SER A 62 -10.93 -6.73 9.98
C SER A 62 -9.39 -6.83 10.04
N GLN A 63 -8.71 -6.85 8.89
CA GLN A 63 -7.24 -6.79 8.84
C GLN A 63 -6.71 -5.39 9.09
N LEU A 64 -7.53 -4.37 8.84
CA LEU A 64 -7.15 -2.97 8.98
C LEU A 64 -7.60 -2.48 10.34
N ARG A 65 -6.65 -2.26 11.25
CA ARG A 65 -6.99 -1.45 12.43
C ARG A 65 -7.26 -0.02 11.96
N PHE A 66 -8.25 0.64 12.54
CA PHE A 66 -8.63 1.99 12.16
C PHE A 66 -8.99 2.81 13.38
N GLY A 67 -8.82 4.13 13.26
CA GLY A 67 -9.15 5.07 14.33
C GLY A 67 -10.65 5.17 14.61
N SER A 68 -10.97 5.57 15.85
CA SER A 68 -12.31 6.02 16.21
C SER A 68 -12.60 7.35 15.53
N VAL A 69 -13.78 7.46 14.92
CA VAL A 69 -14.28 8.70 14.32
C VAL A 69 -15.63 9.00 15.00
N PRO A 70 -15.92 10.26 15.38
CA PRO A 70 -17.19 10.61 15.99
C PRO A 70 -18.39 10.16 15.15
N SER A 71 -19.49 9.78 15.80
CA SER A 71 -20.72 9.40 15.11
C SER A 71 -21.19 10.52 14.17
N GLY A 72 -21.53 10.16 12.93
CA GLY A 72 -21.96 11.10 11.91
C GLY A 72 -20.83 11.79 11.14
N VAL A 73 -19.56 11.53 11.47
CA VAL A 73 -18.41 12.01 10.70
C VAL A 73 -17.94 10.92 9.74
N GLU A 74 -17.72 11.30 8.49
CA GLU A 74 -17.19 10.41 7.47
C GLU A 74 -15.77 9.95 7.84
N ARG A 75 -15.52 8.64 7.71
CA ARG A 75 -14.19 8.07 7.87
C ARG A 75 -13.42 8.21 6.56
N VAL A 76 -12.32 8.95 6.61
CA VAL A 76 -11.44 9.15 5.47
C VAL A 76 -10.14 8.39 5.69
N TRP A 77 -9.70 7.65 4.68
CA TRP A 77 -8.44 6.91 4.67
C TRP A 77 -7.46 7.49 3.68
N GLY A 78 -6.17 7.32 3.95
CA GLY A 78 -5.13 7.49 2.95
C GLY A 78 -5.03 6.26 2.07
N PHE A 79 -4.85 6.46 0.77
CA PHE A 79 -4.69 5.38 -0.19
C PHE A 79 -3.56 5.71 -1.18
N GLN A 80 -2.75 4.71 -1.50
CA GLN A 80 -1.69 4.82 -2.50
C GLN A 80 -1.47 3.48 -3.19
N VAL A 81 -1.21 3.53 -4.49
CA VAL A 81 -0.79 2.38 -5.29
C VAL A 81 0.56 2.70 -5.89
N MET A 82 1.48 1.74 -5.83
CA MET A 82 2.76 1.82 -6.49
C MET A 82 3.00 0.57 -7.32
N ARG A 83 3.77 0.72 -8.38
CA ARG A 83 4.18 -0.38 -9.25
C ARG A 83 5.65 -0.26 -9.57
N ASP A 84 6.41 -1.28 -9.19
CA ASP A 84 7.80 -1.42 -9.60
C ASP A 84 7.86 -2.16 -10.95
N VAL A 85 8.42 -1.49 -11.96
CA VAL A 85 8.60 -2.03 -13.30
C VAL A 85 10.08 -2.37 -13.49
N ALA A 86 10.47 -3.55 -13.00
CA ALA A 86 11.87 -3.99 -12.99
C ALA A 86 12.56 -3.91 -14.37
N ARG A 87 11.85 -4.29 -15.45
CA ARG A 87 12.38 -4.24 -16.83
C ARG A 87 12.71 -2.83 -17.33
N ARG A 88 12.17 -1.79 -16.68
CA ARG A 88 12.41 -0.36 -16.98
C ARG A 88 13.21 0.35 -15.90
N ASN A 89 13.50 -0.33 -14.78
CA ASN A 89 14.03 0.29 -13.57
C ASN A 89 13.22 1.54 -13.15
N GLU A 90 11.89 1.42 -13.20
CA GLU A 90 10.93 2.52 -12.99
C GLU A 90 9.98 2.18 -11.84
N ARG A 91 9.54 3.20 -11.10
CA ARG A 91 8.47 3.10 -10.11
C ARG A 91 7.37 4.08 -10.48
N ASP A 92 6.19 3.54 -10.75
CA ASP A 92 4.98 4.32 -10.96
C ASP A 92 4.22 4.48 -9.64
N SER A 93 3.61 5.64 -9.41
CA SER A 93 2.76 5.91 -8.24
C SER A 93 1.46 6.57 -8.67
N TRP A 94 0.33 6.17 -8.07
CA TRP A 94 -0.98 6.78 -8.38
C TRP A 94 -1.02 8.26 -7.98
N SER A 95 -0.72 8.56 -6.72
CA SER A 95 -0.52 9.94 -6.27
C SER A 95 0.97 10.27 -6.29
N PRO A 96 1.40 11.44 -6.82
CA PRO A 96 2.81 11.81 -6.87
C PRO A 96 3.43 11.83 -5.48
N TRP A 97 4.60 11.21 -5.35
CA TRP A 97 5.43 11.41 -4.18
C TRP A 97 6.12 12.76 -4.34
N LYS A 98 6.04 13.63 -3.32
CA LYS A 98 6.87 14.84 -3.31
C LYS A 98 8.32 14.39 -3.22
N GLN A 99 9.00 14.34 -4.35
CA GLN A 99 10.45 14.22 -4.38
C GLN A 99 10.98 15.55 -3.85
N LEU A 100 11.37 15.59 -2.57
CA LEU A 100 12.14 16.70 -2.04
C LEU A 100 13.44 16.72 -2.85
N ARG A 101 13.54 17.65 -3.79
CA ARG A 101 14.81 17.96 -4.42
C ARG A 101 15.72 18.45 -3.31
N VAL A 102 16.68 17.64 -2.89
CA VAL A 102 17.84 18.14 -2.18
C VAL A 102 18.58 19.00 -3.19
N VAL A 103 18.31 20.30 -3.18
CA VAL A 103 19.17 21.26 -3.86
C VAL A 103 20.41 21.33 -2.98
N SER A 104 21.47 20.63 -3.39
CA SER A 104 22.80 20.89 -2.86
C SER A 104 23.19 22.31 -3.26
N SER A 105 23.32 23.19 -2.26
CA SER A 105 23.92 24.52 -2.38
C SER A 105 25.42 24.44 -2.57
#